data_AF-A0A7J8K939-F1
#
_entry.id   AF-A0A7J8K939-F1
#
_cell.length_a   1.000
_cell.length_b   1.000
_cell.length_c   1.000
_cell.angle_alpha   90.00
_cell.angle_beta   90.00
_cell.angle_gamma   90.00
#
_symmetry.space_group_name_H-M   'P 1'
#
loop_
_entity.id
_entity.type
_entity.pdbx_description
1 polymer ?
#
loop_
_entity_poly.entity_id
_entity_poly.type
_entity_poly.pdbx_seq_one_letter_code
_entity_poly.pdbx_strand_id
1 'polypeptide(L)'
;MYVEGTLDLLELIIMHPFLKPDDQQKEVVNMAQKAIIRYFPVFEKVLREHGQRFLVGNQLSLADIILLQTILALEEKIPNILSSFPHLQEYTVKMSNIPTIKKFLEPGSKKKPPPDEIYVRTVYNIFMP
;
A
#
# COMPACT_ATOMS: atom_id res chain seq x y z
N MET A 1 -12.52 -2.88 10.18
CA MET A 1 -11.39 -2.75 11.12
C MET A 1 -10.02 -2.77 10.44
N TYR A 2 -9.47 -3.90 9.96
CA TYR A 2 -8.17 -3.90 9.25
C TYR A 2 -8.26 -3.34 7.83
N VAL A 3 -9.19 -3.86 7.02
CA VAL A 3 -9.38 -3.44 5.62
C VAL A 3 -9.68 -1.95 5.52
N GLU A 4 -10.70 -1.47 6.24
CA GLU A 4 -11.08 -0.05 6.25
C GLU A 4 -9.92 0.87 6.66
N GLY A 5 -9.20 0.54 7.74
CA GLY A 5 -8.06 1.35 8.15
C GLY A 5 -6.95 1.40 7.11
N THR A 6 -6.68 0.30 6.41
CA THR A 6 -5.73 0.30 5.30
C THR A 6 -6.26 1.08 4.09
N LEU A 7 -7.56 0.99 3.79
CA LEU A 7 -8.18 1.76 2.70
C LEU A 7 -8.07 3.27 2.92
N ASP A 8 -8.22 3.75 4.15
CA ASP A 8 -8.00 5.17 4.47
C ASP A 8 -6.60 5.65 4.07
N LEU A 9 -5.57 4.81 4.28
CA LEU A 9 -4.19 5.12 3.88
C LEU A 9 -4.01 5.01 2.37
N LEU A 10 -4.60 3.98 1.75
CA LEU A 10 -4.56 3.77 0.31
C LEU A 10 -5.22 4.91 -0.46
N GLU A 11 -6.32 5.46 0.05
CA GLU A 11 -7.02 6.60 -0.55
C GLU A 11 -6.11 7.82 -0.70
N LEU A 12 -5.27 8.12 0.30
CA LEU A 12 -4.30 9.21 0.20
C LEU A 12 -3.31 8.99 -0.95
N ILE A 13 -2.89 7.74 -1.17
CA ILE A 13 -1.98 7.37 -2.27
C ILE A 13 -2.68 7.51 -3.62
N ILE A 14 -3.96 7.10 -3.71
CA ILE A 14 -4.78 7.18 -4.93
C ILE A 14 -5.03 8.65 -5.32
N MET A 15 -5.29 9.51 -4.34
CA MET A 15 -5.58 10.92 -4.56
C MET A 15 -4.33 11.77 -4.78
N HIS A 16 -3.16 11.30 -4.33
CA HIS A 16 -1.88 12.00 -4.43
C HIS A 16 -1.57 12.62 -5.82
N PRO A 17 -1.72 11.90 -6.95
CA PRO A 17 -1.39 12.43 -8.27
C PRO A 17 -2.28 13.59 -8.72
N PHE A 18 -3.45 13.77 -8.11
CA PHE A 18 -4.42 14.81 -8.46
C PHE A 18 -4.19 16.11 -7.68
N LEU A 19 -3.30 16.11 -6.68
CA LEU A 19 -2.94 17.29 -5.92
C LEU A 19 -2.09 18.25 -6.75
N LYS A 20 -2.10 19.53 -6.37
CA LYS A 20 -1.17 20.53 -6.89
C LYS A 20 0.27 20.14 -6.54
N PRO A 21 1.27 20.49 -7.36
CA PRO A 21 2.67 20.10 -7.12
C PRO A 21 3.19 20.41 -5.71
N ASP A 22 2.88 21.60 -5.17
CA ASP A 22 3.31 22.01 -3.83
C ASP A 22 2.68 21.18 -2.70
N ASP A 23 1.47 20.67 -2.92
CA ASP A 23 0.73 19.86 -1.95
C ASP A 23 1.11 18.38 -2.05
N GLN A 24 1.56 17.91 -3.21
CA GLN A 24 2.04 16.54 -3.38
C GLN A 24 3.20 16.20 -2.44
N GLN A 25 4.17 17.10 -2.24
CA GLN A 25 5.29 16.85 -1.35
C GLN A 25 4.85 16.75 0.11
N LYS A 26 3.97 17.67 0.54
CA LYS A 26 3.39 17.66 1.90
C LYS A 26 2.61 16.38 2.15
N GLU A 27 1.87 15.92 1.14
CA GLU A 27 1.06 14.71 1.26
C GLU A 27 1.93 13.45 1.38
N VAL A 28 3.09 13.38 0.73
CA VAL A 28 4.05 12.27 0.96
C VAL A 28 4.48 12.21 2.43
N VAL A 29 4.77 13.35 3.04
CA VAL A 29 5.14 13.42 4.47
C VAL A 29 3.97 12.99 5.36
N ASN A 30 2.75 13.46 5.06
CA ASN A 30 1.53 13.08 5.78
C ASN A 30 1.26 11.57 5.70
N MET A 31 1.34 10.99 4.50
CA MET A 31 1.19 9.55 4.28
C MET A 31 2.24 8.76 5.06
N ALA A 32 3.51 9.19 5.04
CA ALA A 32 4.58 8.56 5.81
C ALA A 32 4.26 8.56 7.31
N GLN A 33 3.90 9.71 7.87
CA GLN A 33 3.57 9.84 9.29
C GLN A 33 2.38 8.97 9.68
N LYS A 34 1.31 8.97 8.88
CA LYS A 34 0.16 8.11 9.11
C LYS A 34 0.55 6.64 9.07
N ALA A 35 1.31 6.22 8.06
CA ALA A 35 1.78 4.84 7.94
C ALA A 35 2.57 4.40 9.18
N ILE A 36 3.62 5.15 9.55
CA ILE A 36 4.55 4.73 10.62
C ILE A 36 3.98 4.92 12.04
N ILE A 37 3.11 5.92 12.27
CA ILE A 37 2.60 6.22 13.62
C ILE A 37 1.28 5.48 13.89
N ARG A 38 0.40 5.38 12.89
CA ARG A 38 -0.98 4.92 13.10
C ARG A 38 -1.20 3.49 12.62
N TYR A 39 -0.75 3.15 11.41
CA TYR A 39 -1.19 1.92 10.75
C TYR A 39 -0.20 0.77 10.93
N PHE A 40 1.06 0.95 10.54
CA PHE A 40 2.08 -0.10 10.58
C PHE A 40 2.33 -0.68 11.98
N PRO A 41 2.33 0.10 13.08
CA PRO A 41 2.48 -0.46 14.42
C PRO A 41 1.39 -1.48 14.78
N VAL A 42 0.18 -1.33 14.25
CA VAL A 42 -0.94 -2.27 14.50
C VAL A 42 -0.66 -3.61 13.82
N PHE A 43 -0.30 -3.59 12.54
CA PHE A 43 -0.03 -4.81 11.78
C PHE A 43 1.26 -5.51 12.23
N GLU A 44 2.31 -4.73 12.51
CA GLU A 44 3.56 -5.24 13.08
C GLU A 44 3.32 -5.99 14.40
N LYS A 45 2.49 -5.41 15.29
CA LYS A 45 2.11 -6.03 16.55
C LYS A 45 1.36 -7.34 16.34
N VAL A 46 0.36 -7.36 15.46
CA VAL A 46 -0.44 -8.55 15.15
C VAL A 46 0.44 -9.68 14.63
N LEU A 47 1.28 -9.39 13.62
CA LEU A 47 2.19 -10.36 13.02
C LEU A 47 3.17 -10.93 14.05
N ARG A 48 3.72 -10.07 14.91
CA ARG A 48 4.61 -10.48 16.01
C ARG A 48 3.90 -11.35 17.06
N GLU A 49 2.71 -10.97 17.50
CA GLU A 49 2.03 -11.62 18.63
C GLU A 49 1.62 -13.05 18.31
N HIS A 50 1.10 -13.31 17.11
CA HIS A 50 0.69 -14.66 16.73
C HIS A 50 1.75 -15.43 15.95
N GLY A 51 2.76 -14.77 15.37
CA GLY A 51 3.82 -15.39 14.57
C GLY A 51 3.36 -16.09 13.28
N GLN A 52 2.07 -15.97 12.92
CA GLN A 52 1.47 -16.56 11.73
C GLN A 52 1.84 -15.80 10.46
N ARG A 53 1.56 -16.44 9.31
CA ARG A 53 1.84 -15.87 7.99
C ARG A 53 0.86 -14.77 7.58
N PHE A 54 -0.40 -14.87 8.00
CA PHE A 54 -1.51 -14.02 7.56
C PHE A 54 -2.05 -13.22 8.73
N LEU A 55 -2.69 -12.09 8.45
CA LEU A 55 -3.22 -11.21 9.48
C LEU A 55 -4.37 -11.82 10.30
N VAL A 56 -5.15 -12.71 9.72
CA VAL A 56 -6.36 -13.27 10.35
C VAL A 56 -6.54 -14.75 10.01
N GLY A 57 -6.80 -15.58 11.02
CA GLY A 57 -7.25 -16.96 10.82
C GLY A 57 -6.25 -17.89 10.14
N ASN A 58 -4.96 -17.52 10.09
CA ASN A 58 -3.88 -18.24 9.42
C ASN A 58 -4.18 -18.65 7.96
N GLN A 59 -4.96 -17.83 7.24
CA GLN A 59 -5.24 -18.02 5.83
C GLN A 59 -5.29 -16.67 5.12
N LEU A 60 -5.06 -16.68 3.80
CA LEU A 60 -5.11 -15.47 3.00
C LEU A 60 -6.48 -14.79 3.10
N SER A 61 -6.49 -13.51 3.44
CA SER A 61 -7.71 -12.71 3.57
C SER A 61 -7.63 -11.44 2.72
N LEU A 62 -8.76 -10.75 2.57
CA LEU A 62 -8.80 -9.44 1.92
C LEU A 62 -7.90 -8.42 2.63
N ALA A 63 -7.78 -8.49 3.96
CA ALA A 63 -6.90 -7.60 4.72
C ALA A 63 -5.45 -7.73 4.27
N ASP A 64 -5.02 -8.95 3.95
CA ASP A 64 -3.65 -9.19 3.50
C ASP A 64 -3.38 -8.60 2.11
N ILE A 65 -4.34 -8.74 1.20
CA ILE A 65 -4.22 -8.22 -0.17
C ILE A 65 -4.16 -6.70 -0.18
N ILE A 66 -5.04 -6.04 0.57
CA ILE A 66 -5.10 -4.57 0.62
C ILE A 66 -3.87 -4.01 1.38
N LEU A 67 -3.41 -4.67 2.44
CA LEU A 67 -2.18 -4.27 3.12
C LEU A 67 -0.97 -4.38 2.21
N LEU A 68 -0.80 -5.51 1.51
CA LEU A 68 0.29 -5.68 0.56
C LEU A 68 0.26 -4.62 -0.54
N GLN A 69 -0.91 -4.38 -1.16
CA GLN A 69 -1.06 -3.35 -2.18
C GLN A 69 -0.62 -1.98 -1.66
N THR A 70 -1.04 -1.63 -0.45
CA THR A 70 -0.76 -0.33 0.18
C THR A 70 0.72 -0.17 0.52
N ILE A 71 1.35 -1.22 1.05
CA ILE A 71 2.79 -1.23 1.33
C ILE A 71 3.59 -1.01 0.05
N LEU A 72 3.34 -1.80 -0.99
CA LEU A 72 4.09 -1.70 -2.25
C LEU A 72 3.92 -0.31 -2.89
N ALA A 73 2.72 0.26 -2.86
CA ALA A 73 2.46 1.60 -3.38
C ALA A 73 3.13 2.72 -2.54
N LEU A 74 3.28 2.53 -1.23
CA LEU A 74 4.06 3.45 -0.38
C LEU A 74 5.55 3.32 -0.64
N GLU A 75 6.09 2.11 -0.80
CA GLU A 75 7.51 1.88 -1.10
C GLU A 75 7.92 2.47 -2.45
N GLU A 76 7.01 2.49 -3.44
CA GLU A 76 7.20 3.20 -4.71
C GLU A 76 7.45 4.72 -4.52
N LYS A 77 6.99 5.32 -3.41
CA LYS A 77 7.21 6.74 -3.05
C LYS A 77 8.27 6.95 -1.96
N ILE A 78 8.37 6.01 -1.01
CA ILE A 78 9.20 6.09 0.19
C ILE A 78 9.86 4.72 0.39
N PRO A 79 10.99 4.43 -0.28
CA PRO A 79 11.56 3.08 -0.36
C PRO A 79 11.94 2.44 0.97
N ASN A 80 12.16 3.23 2.02
CA ASN A 80 12.59 2.78 3.34
C ASN A 80 11.48 2.86 4.40
N ILE A 81 10.21 2.97 3.99
CA ILE A 81 9.09 3.18 4.94
C ILE A 81 8.92 2.02 5.93
N LEU A 82 9.37 0.81 5.57
CA LEU A 82 9.32 -0.37 6.44
C LEU A 82 10.55 -0.57 7.33
N SER A 83 11.56 0.30 7.31
CA SER A 83 12.84 0.03 8.00
C SER A 83 12.73 -0.26 9.50
N SER A 84 11.70 0.27 10.18
CA SER A 84 11.45 0.02 11.61
C SER A 84 10.45 -1.11 11.89
N PHE A 85 10.01 -1.85 10.86
CA PHE A 85 8.93 -2.84 10.92
C PHE A 85 9.39 -4.20 10.33
N PRO A 86 10.27 -4.94 11.04
CA PRO A 86 10.84 -6.18 10.52
C PRO A 86 9.80 -7.27 10.20
N HIS A 87 8.72 -7.39 10.97
CA HIS A 87 7.68 -8.41 10.67
C HIS A 87 6.90 -8.03 9.42
N LEU A 88 6.63 -6.74 9.19
CA LEU A 88 6.05 -6.27 7.93
C LEU A 88 6.97 -6.47 6.73
N GLN A 89 8.30 -6.34 6.88
CA GLN A 89 9.24 -6.67 5.81
C GLN A 89 9.15 -8.16 5.44
N GLU A 90 9.25 -9.04 6.45
CA GLU A 90 9.16 -10.49 6.25
C GLU A 90 7.79 -10.89 5.65
N TYR A 91 6.72 -10.33 6.18
CA TYR A 91 5.37 -10.49 5.68
C TYR A 91 5.26 -10.10 4.20
N THR A 92 5.74 -8.92 3.82
CA THR A 92 5.68 -8.41 2.44
C THR A 92 6.40 -9.36 1.46
N VAL A 93 7.56 -9.90 1.86
CA VAL A 93 8.28 -10.92 1.07
C VAL A 93 7.47 -12.22 0.96
N LYS A 94 6.93 -12.74 2.07
CA LYS A 94 6.14 -13.98 2.08
C LYS A 94 4.86 -13.87 1.24
N MET A 95 4.21 -12.72 1.28
CA MET A 95 2.98 -12.44 0.55
C MET A 95 3.25 -12.25 -0.94
N SER A 96 4.29 -11.49 -1.30
CA SER A 96 4.70 -11.29 -2.69
C SER A 96 5.11 -12.61 -3.39
N ASN A 97 5.55 -13.61 -2.63
CA ASN A 97 5.91 -14.93 -3.14
C ASN A 97 4.74 -15.94 -3.24
N ILE A 98 3.51 -15.57 -2.89
CA ILE A 98 2.34 -16.42 -3.17
C ILE A 98 2.20 -16.52 -4.70
N PRO A 99 2.10 -17.73 -5.31
CA PRO A 99 2.22 -17.89 -6.77
C PRO A 99 1.33 -16.97 -7.61
N THR A 100 0.08 -16.78 -7.19
CA THR A 100 -0.88 -15.91 -7.87
C THR A 100 -0.53 -14.43 -7.74
N ILE A 101 -0.06 -14.00 -6.55
CA ILE A 101 0.39 -12.63 -6.29
C ILE A 101 1.69 -12.38 -7.04
N LYS A 102 2.67 -13.30 -6.97
CA LYS A 102 3.93 -13.21 -7.69
C LYS A 102 3.70 -13.03 -9.19
N LYS A 103 2.86 -13.88 -9.78
CA LYS A 103 2.46 -13.77 -11.20
C LYS A 103 1.79 -12.43 -11.51
N PHE A 104 1.08 -11.83 -10.56
CA PHE A 104 0.48 -10.50 -10.71
C PHE A 104 1.51 -9.37 -10.59
N LEU A 105 2.58 -9.54 -9.82
CA LEU A 105 3.66 -8.55 -9.69
C LEU A 105 4.69 -8.63 -10.83
N GLU A 106 4.78 -9.78 -11.51
CA GLU A 106 5.65 -9.97 -12.67
C GLU A 106 5.21 -9.14 -13.90
N PRO A 107 6.15 -8.74 -14.77
CA PRO A 107 5.84 -8.07 -16.03
C PRO A 107 4.85 -8.86 -16.90
N GLY A 108 3.97 -8.15 -17.62
CA GLY A 108 2.94 -8.75 -18.47
C GLY A 108 1.64 -9.10 -17.76
N SER A 109 1.55 -8.88 -16.44
CA SER A 109 0.29 -8.93 -15.72
C SER A 109 -0.62 -7.74 -16.05
N LYS A 110 -1.84 -7.73 -15.48
CA LYS A 110 -2.77 -6.60 -15.59
C LYS A 110 -2.58 -5.54 -14.48
N LYS A 111 -1.56 -5.67 -13.61
CA LYS A 111 -1.20 -4.62 -12.62
C LYS A 111 -0.93 -3.32 -13.39
N LYS A 112 -1.54 -2.24 -12.93
CA LYS A 112 -1.32 -0.91 -13.53
C LYS A 112 -0.06 -0.28 -12.92
N PRO A 113 0.69 0.51 -13.69
CA PRO A 113 1.78 1.32 -13.16
C PRO A 113 1.22 2.44 -12.26
N PRO A 114 2.08 3.13 -11.50
CA PRO A 114 1.72 4.38 -10.85
C PRO A 114 1.08 5.37 -11.86
N PRO A 115 0.05 6.13 -11.46
CA PRO A 115 -0.58 7.13 -12.32
C PRO A 115 0.41 8.16 -12.86
N ASP A 116 0.41 8.36 -14.17
CA ASP A 116 1.17 9.40 -14.86
C ASP A 116 0.29 10.61 -15.23
N GLU A 117 0.90 11.63 -15.83
CA GLU A 117 0.19 12.84 -16.25
C GLU A 117 -0.91 12.55 -17.29
N ILE A 118 -0.71 11.55 -18.16
CA ILE A 118 -1.68 11.14 -19.17
C ILE A 118 -2.93 10.57 -18.50
N TYR A 119 -2.74 9.69 -17.52
CA TYR A 119 -3.83 9.14 -16.72
C TYR A 119 -4.59 10.25 -15.98
N VAL A 120 -3.88 11.13 -15.28
CA VAL A 120 -4.49 12.22 -14.51
C VAL A 120 -5.34 13.12 -15.41
N ARG A 121 -4.81 13.52 -16.58
CA ARG A 121 -5.56 14.30 -17.57
C ARG A 121 -6.79 13.57 -18.09
N THR A 122 -6.67 12.28 -18.35
CA THR A 122 -7.79 11.46 -18.84
C THR A 122 -8.93 11.40 -17.81
N VAL A 123 -8.60 11.23 -16.53
CA VAL A 123 -9.59 11.25 -15.44
C VAL A 123 -10.30 12.60 -15.37
N TYR A 124 -9.57 13.72 -15.42
CA TYR A 124 -10.18 15.06 -15.44
C TYR A 124 -11.12 15.25 -16.63
N ASN A 125 -10.71 14.86 -17.84
CA ASN A 125 -11.55 15.00 -19.04
C ASN A 125 -12.86 14.18 -18.97
N ILE A 126 -12.87 13.05 -18.25
CA ILE A 126 -14.06 12.19 -18.15
C ILE A 126 -15.00 12.67 -17.04
N PHE A 127 -14.45 13.03 -15.87
CA PHE A 127 -15.25 13.26 -14.65
C PHE A 127 -15.40 14.73 -14.27
N MET A 128 -14.65 15.64 -14.90
CA MET A 128 -14.75 17.10 -14.72
C MET A 128 -14.78 17.80 -16.09
N PRO A 129 -15.86 17.63 -16.86
CA PRO A 129 -16.01 18.19 -18.22
C PRO A 129 -16.11 19.71 -18.23
#